data_AF-A0A1F8FU69-F1
#
_entry.id   AF-A0A1F8FU69-F1
#
_cell.length_a   1.000
_cell.length_b   1.000
_cell.length_c   1.000
_cell.angle_alpha   90.00
_cell.angle_beta   90.00
_cell.angle_gamma   90.00
#
_symmetry.space_group_name_H-M   'P 1'
#
loop_
_entity.id
_entity.type
_entity.pdbx_description
1 polymer ?
#
loop_
_entity_poly.entity_id
_entity_poly.type
_entity_poly.pdbx_seq_one_letter_code
_entity_poly.pdbx_strand_id
1 'polypeptide(L)'
;MKIILVGYPSAFNLQIKEAFEHMGLEVLLVNERANRLVPGFLQGSRFLWQAVKKFTFFKEWNNRRFGHILVELCRQTKPDVFFTTKGTTIKPETVETIKSLGITTANWFPENIYNEPYLSWF
;
A
#
# COMPACT_ATOMS: atom_id res chain seq x y z
N MET A 1 4.68 -20.04 -2.20
CA MET A 1 3.55 -19.09 -2.06
C MET A 1 4.08 -17.68 -2.25
N LYS A 2 3.38 -16.86 -3.02
CA LYS A 2 3.76 -15.49 -3.38
C LYS A 2 2.83 -14.47 -2.73
N ILE A 3 3.43 -13.47 -2.11
CA ILE A 3 2.74 -12.38 -1.42
C ILE A 3 3.05 -11.06 -2.12
N ILE A 4 2.01 -10.30 -2.46
CA ILE A 4 2.16 -8.85 -2.65
C ILE A 4 1.94 -8.19 -1.30
N LEU A 5 2.97 -7.54 -0.77
CA LEU A 5 2.90 -6.73 0.44
C LEU A 5 2.81 -5.25 0.03
N VAL A 6 1.70 -4.58 0.32
CA VAL A 6 1.52 -3.16 0.06
C VAL A 6 1.74 -2.35 1.35
N GLY A 7 2.70 -1.44 1.31
CA GLY A 7 3.00 -0.55 2.43
C GLY A 7 4.22 0.32 2.16
N TYR A 8 4.39 1.39 2.93
CA TYR A 8 5.61 2.20 2.88
C TYR A 8 6.82 1.37 3.36
N PRO A 9 8.02 1.45 2.75
CA PRO A 9 9.23 0.75 3.21
C PRO A 9 9.76 1.35 4.54
N SER A 10 9.03 1.10 5.63
CA SER A 10 9.45 1.33 7.01
C SER A 10 10.16 0.09 7.55
N ALA A 11 10.90 0.25 8.66
CA ALA A 11 11.49 -0.89 9.37
C ALA A 11 10.47 -2.00 9.66
N PHE A 12 9.26 -1.63 10.10
CA PHE A 12 8.17 -2.56 10.34
C PHE A 12 7.79 -3.40 9.11
N ASN A 13 7.59 -2.76 7.95
CA ASN A 13 7.20 -3.49 6.73
C ASN A 13 8.35 -4.31 6.13
N LEU A 14 9.59 -3.86 6.33
CA LEU A 14 10.77 -4.65 5.96
C LEU A 14 10.91 -5.90 6.84
N GLN A 15 10.68 -5.78 8.15
CA GLN A 15 10.67 -6.93 9.07
C GLN A 15 9.58 -7.94 8.71
N ILE A 16 8.38 -7.49 8.34
CA ILE A 16 7.30 -8.38 7.84
C ILE A 16 7.76 -9.11 6.59
N LYS A 17 8.36 -8.39 5.63
CA LYS A 17 8.90 -8.98 4.39
C LYS A 17 9.95 -10.05 4.72
N GLU A 18 10.94 -9.71 5.54
CA GLU A 18 12.01 -10.63 5.95
C GLU A 18 11.46 -11.86 6.67
N ALA A 19 10.49 -11.69 7.58
CA ALA A 19 9.85 -12.80 8.29
C ALA A 19 9.18 -13.78 7.32
N PHE A 20 8.41 -13.28 6.35
CA PHE A 20 7.80 -14.13 5.33
C PHE A 20 8.83 -14.80 4.42
N GLU A 21 9.88 -14.10 4.02
CA GLU A 21 10.96 -14.67 3.21
C GLU A 21 11.72 -15.77 3.96
N HIS A 22 11.96 -15.60 5.26
CA HIS A 22 12.53 -16.63 6.13
C HIS A 22 11.65 -17.89 6.24
N MET A 23 10.34 -17.76 6.03
CA MET A 23 9.41 -18.89 5.94
C MET A 23 9.36 -19.54 4.54
N GLY A 24 10.20 -19.10 3.59
CA GLY A 24 10.25 -19.65 2.24
C GLY A 24 9.21 -19.05 1.28
N LEU A 25 8.70 -17.85 1.58
CA LEU A 25 7.71 -17.16 0.76
C LEU A 25 8.38 -16.14 -0.16
N GLU A 26 7.82 -15.95 -1.36
CA GLU A 26 8.25 -14.88 -2.27
C GLU A 26 7.46 -13.61 -1.96
N VAL A 27 8.12 -12.51 -1.60
CA VAL A 27 7.45 -11.28 -1.19
C VAL A 27 7.79 -10.11 -2.10
N LEU A 28 6.79 -9.59 -2.80
CA LEU A 28 6.89 -8.35 -3.56
C LEU A 28 6.37 -7.18 -2.73
N LEU A 29 7.29 -6.34 -2.23
CA LEU A 29 6.95 -5.12 -1.51
C LEU A 29 6.61 -3.98 -2.48
N VAL A 30 5.38 -3.49 -2.41
CA VAL A 30 4.87 -2.36 -3.19
C VAL A 30 4.77 -1.12 -2.31
N ASN A 31 5.56 -0.10 -2.63
CA ASN A 31 5.56 1.16 -1.91
C ASN A 31 4.29 1.99 -2.22
N GLU A 32 3.31 1.96 -1.32
CA GLU A 32 2.07 2.73 -1.44
C GLU A 32 2.29 4.26 -1.56
N ARG A 33 3.43 4.76 -1.05
CA ARG A 33 3.76 6.20 -1.10
C ARG A 33 4.50 6.60 -2.37
N ALA A 34 5.08 5.64 -3.10
CA ALA A 34 5.76 5.89 -4.36
C ALA A 34 4.79 6.25 -5.48
N ASN A 35 3.52 5.82 -5.40
CA ASN A 35 2.53 6.10 -6.44
C ASN A 35 1.93 7.52 -6.38
N ARG A 36 2.65 8.44 -5.74
CA ARG A 36 2.39 9.87 -5.76
C ARG A 36 2.93 10.44 -7.07
N LEU A 37 2.21 10.21 -8.17
CA LEU A 37 2.53 10.84 -9.44
C LEU A 37 2.29 12.35 -9.32
N VAL A 38 3.40 13.07 -9.31
CA VAL A 38 3.43 14.49 -9.65
C VAL A 38 3.25 14.57 -11.16
N PRO A 39 2.22 15.26 -11.68
CA PRO A 39 2.12 15.53 -13.13
C PRO A 39 3.47 16.04 -13.64
N GLY A 40 3.94 15.61 -14.82
CA GLY A 40 5.31 15.89 -15.29
C GLY A 40 5.69 17.38 -15.28
N PHE A 41 4.73 18.28 -15.51
CA PHE A 41 4.91 19.73 -15.43
C PHE A 41 5.08 20.28 -14.00
N LEU A 42 4.75 19.49 -12.97
CA LEU A 42 4.89 19.81 -11.56
C LEU A 42 6.08 19.12 -10.89
N GLN A 43 6.76 18.18 -11.57
CA GLN A 43 7.91 17.45 -11.01
C GLN A 43 9.06 18.39 -10.60
N GLY A 44 9.20 19.54 -11.28
CA GLY A 44 10.22 20.54 -10.98
C GLY A 44 9.96 21.41 -9.75
N SER A 45 8.73 21.44 -9.21
CA SER A 45 8.38 22.34 -8.10
C SER A 45 7.71 21.63 -6.93
N ARG A 46 8.50 21.45 -5.86
CA ARG A 46 8.05 20.91 -4.57
C ARG A 46 6.90 21.72 -3.96
N PHE A 47 6.81 23.02 -4.27
CA PHE A 47 5.78 23.92 -3.76
C PHE A 47 4.42 23.66 -4.42
N LEU A 48 4.38 23.58 -5.75
CA LEU A 48 3.16 23.27 -6.49
C LEU A 48 2.62 21.88 -6.14
N TRP A 49 3.51 20.91 -5.92
CA TRP A 49 3.10 19.59 -5.47
C TRP A 49 2.46 19.60 -4.07
N GLN A 50 2.97 20.42 -3.14
CA GLN A 50 2.35 20.59 -1.84
C GLN A 50 0.98 21.26 -1.93
N ALA A 51 0.81 22.22 -2.85
CA ALA A 51 -0.48 22.84 -3.10
C ALA A 51 -1.49 21.85 -3.71
N VAL A 52 -1.09 21.08 -4.72
CA VAL A 52 -1.96 20.08 -5.39
C VAL A 52 -2.39 18.97 -4.44
N LYS A 53 -1.54 18.56 -3.50
CA LYS A 53 -1.88 17.58 -2.45
C LYS A 53 -3.01 18.02 -1.52
N LYS A 54 -3.29 19.32 -1.39
CA LYS A 54 -4.39 19.82 -0.56
C LYS A 54 -5.76 19.61 -1.22
N PHE A 55 -5.79 19.41 -2.53
CA PHE A 55 -7.03 19.18 -3.27
C PHE A 55 -7.42 17.70 -3.21
N THR A 56 -8.55 17.44 -2.57
CA THR A 56 -9.13 16.09 -2.39
C THR A 56 -9.32 15.35 -3.71
N PHE A 57 -9.68 16.07 -4.77
CA PHE A 57 -9.86 15.51 -6.12
C PHE A 57 -8.62 14.80 -6.66
N PHE A 58 -7.44 15.42 -6.56
CA PHE A 58 -6.19 14.82 -7.05
C PHE A 58 -5.75 13.63 -6.21
N LYS A 59 -6.00 13.67 -4.90
CA LYS A 59 -5.78 12.54 -4.01
C LYS A 59 -6.65 11.35 -4.42
N GLU A 60 -7.93 11.61 -4.67
CA GLU A 60 -8.91 10.59 -5.08
C GLU A 60 -8.58 9.96 -6.44
N TRP A 61 -8.20 10.80 -7.41
CA TRP A 61 -7.78 10.34 -8.74
C TRP A 61 -6.52 9.46 -8.66
N ASN A 62 -5.51 9.87 -7.88
CA ASN A 62 -4.30 9.08 -7.67
C ASN A 62 -4.61 7.73 -6.98
N ASN A 63 -5.50 7.72 -5.98
CA ASN A 63 -5.91 6.49 -5.32
C ASN A 63 -6.59 5.51 -6.29
N ARG A 64 -7.50 5.99 -7.15
CA ARG A 64 -8.13 5.15 -8.20
C ARG A 64 -7.10 4.57 -9.16
N ARG A 65 -6.18 5.42 -9.65
CA ARG A 65 -5.08 4.99 -10.52
C ARG A 65 -4.20 3.93 -9.84
N PHE A 66 -3.87 4.13 -8.56
CA PHE A 66 -3.13 3.14 -7.80
C PHE A 66 -3.85 1.80 -7.72
N GLY A 67 -5.17 1.83 -7.46
CA GLY A 67 -5.99 0.63 -7.49
C GLY A 67 -5.90 -0.13 -8.82
N HIS A 68 -5.98 0.57 -9.95
CA HIS A 68 -5.80 -0.06 -11.27
C HIS A 68 -4.42 -0.71 -11.44
N ILE A 69 -3.35 -0.04 -11.00
CA ILE A 69 -1.98 -0.58 -11.06
C ILE A 69 -1.86 -1.83 -10.19
N LEU A 70 -2.44 -1.82 -8.98
CA LEU A 70 -2.42 -2.98 -8.08
C LEU A 70 -3.17 -4.17 -8.67
N VAL A 71 -4.34 -3.96 -9.27
CA VAL A 71 -5.10 -5.02 -9.95
C VAL A 71 -4.30 -5.60 -11.11
N GLU A 72 -3.68 -4.75 -11.92
CA GLU A 72 -2.87 -5.20 -13.05
C GLU A 72 -1.63 -5.98 -12.59
N LEU A 73 -0.96 -5.50 -11.54
CA LEU A 73 0.14 -6.21 -10.92
C LEU A 73 -0.29 -7.60 -10.40
N CYS A 74 -1.46 -7.69 -9.78
CA CYS A 74 -2.03 -8.96 -9.33
C CYS A 74 -2.31 -9.92 -10.49
N ARG A 75 -2.83 -9.42 -11.63
CA ARG A 75 -3.07 -10.24 -12.83
C ARG A 75 -1.78 -10.80 -13.42
N GLN A 76 -0.73 -9.98 -13.46
CA GLN A 76 0.56 -10.36 -14.04
C GLN A 76 1.34 -11.33 -13.14
N THR A 77 1.39 -11.03 -11.84
CA THR A 77 2.23 -11.78 -10.90
C THR A 77 1.52 -13.00 -10.30
N LYS A 78 0.18 -13.01 -10.32
CA LYS A 78 -0.70 -14.05 -9.77
C LYS A 78 -0.29 -14.46 -8.35
N PRO A 79 -0.30 -13.53 -7.37
CA PRO A 79 0.06 -13.86 -6.01
C PRO A 79 -1.01 -14.73 -5.36
N ASP A 80 -0.64 -15.53 -4.37
CA ASP A 80 -1.59 -16.27 -3.54
C ASP A 80 -2.24 -15.33 -2.51
N VAL A 81 -1.48 -14.33 -2.05
CA VAL A 81 -1.90 -13.38 -1.02
C VAL A 81 -1.62 -11.95 -1.44
N PHE A 82 -2.63 -11.09 -1.28
CA PHE A 82 -2.51 -9.64 -1.33
C PHE A 82 -2.65 -9.10 0.10
N PHE A 83 -1.53 -8.66 0.67
CA PHE A 83 -1.43 -8.22 2.05
C PHE A 83 -1.13 -6.73 2.13
N THR A 84 -1.84 -6.00 2.98
CA THR A 84 -1.67 -4.55 3.10
C THR A 84 -1.46 -4.16 4.55
N THR A 85 -0.59 -3.17 4.78
CA THR A 85 -0.38 -2.57 6.11
C THR A 85 -1.03 -1.18 6.12
N LYS A 86 -2.07 -1.02 6.93
CA LYS A 86 -3.03 0.10 6.97
C LYS A 86 -3.88 0.28 5.70
N GLY A 87 -3.35 0.07 4.51
CA GLY A 87 -4.14 0.07 3.26
C GLY A 87 -4.94 1.34 2.99
N THR A 88 -4.58 2.49 3.58
CA THR A 88 -5.41 3.71 3.62
C THR A 88 -5.69 4.36 2.26
N THR A 89 -4.92 4.00 1.24
CA THR A 89 -5.06 4.51 -0.13
C THR A 89 -5.77 3.53 -1.06
N ILE A 90 -6.05 2.31 -0.59
CA ILE A 90 -6.66 1.25 -1.39
C ILE A 90 -8.16 1.28 -1.15
N LYS A 91 -8.93 1.29 -2.23
CA LYS A 91 -10.37 1.39 -2.14
C LYS A 91 -11.05 0.02 -2.04
N PRO A 92 -12.24 -0.08 -1.43
CA PRO A 92 -12.99 -1.33 -1.36
C PRO A 92 -13.16 -1.99 -2.73
N GLU A 93 -13.52 -1.23 -3.77
CA GLU A 93 -13.69 -1.76 -5.13
C GLU A 93 -12.40 -2.40 -5.71
N THR A 94 -11.23 -1.92 -5.29
CA THR A 94 -9.94 -2.52 -5.67
C THR A 94 -9.75 -3.86 -4.99
N VAL A 95 -10.06 -3.94 -3.69
CA VAL A 95 -9.96 -5.18 -2.90
C VAL A 95 -10.91 -6.24 -3.45
N GLU A 96 -12.16 -5.87 -3.75
CA GLU A 96 -13.14 -6.81 -4.33
C GLU A 96 -12.72 -7.30 -5.72
N THR A 97 -12.14 -6.42 -6.54
CA THR A 97 -11.57 -6.82 -7.83
C THR A 97 -10.43 -7.84 -7.63
N ILE A 98 -9.52 -7.61 -6.68
CA ILE A 98 -8.42 -8.53 -6.38
C ILE A 98 -8.94 -9.88 -5.86
N LYS A 99 -9.92 -9.88 -4.94
CA LYS A 99 -10.56 -11.11 -4.45
C LYS A 99 -11.18 -11.93 -5.59
N SER A 100 -11.83 -11.26 -6.55
CA SER A 100 -12.45 -11.93 -7.71
C SER A 100 -11.45 -12.68 -8.59
N LEU A 101 -10.15 -12.39 -8.47
CA LEU A 101 -9.07 -13.14 -9.14
C LEU A 101 -8.66 -14.43 -8.40
N GLY A 102 -9.36 -14.80 -7.31
CA GLY A 102 -9.02 -15.95 -6.47
C GLY A 102 -7.88 -15.69 -5.48
N ILE A 103 -7.51 -14.42 -5.28
CA ILE A 103 -6.38 -14.02 -4.42
C ILE A 103 -6.88 -13.81 -2.99
N THR A 104 -6.20 -14.41 -2.01
CA THR A 104 -6.50 -14.17 -0.59
C THR A 104 -6.11 -12.73 -0.23
N THR A 105 -7.05 -11.95 0.30
CA THR A 105 -6.77 -10.55 0.68
C THR A 105 -6.77 -10.38 2.19
N ALA A 106 -5.80 -9.63 2.71
CA ALA A 106 -5.73 -9.27 4.11
C ALA A 106 -5.26 -7.82 4.29
N ASN A 107 -5.90 -7.09 5.19
CA ASN A 107 -5.47 -5.76 5.60
C ASN A 107 -5.23 -5.77 7.11
N TRP A 108 -3.98 -5.52 7.48
CA TRP A 108 -3.62 -5.34 8.88
C TRP A 108 -3.49 -3.86 9.19
N PHE A 109 -4.32 -3.39 10.12
CA PHE A 109 -4.19 -2.06 10.72
C PHE A 109 -3.45 -2.17 12.06
N PRO A 110 -2.10 -2.12 12.07
CA PRO A 110 -1.38 -2.06 13.32
C PRO A 110 -1.71 -0.74 14.00
N GLU A 111 -2.41 -0.80 15.13
CA GLU A 111 -2.50 0.34 16.03
C GLU A 111 -1.13 0.59 16.66
N ASN A 112 -0.68 1.83 16.60
CA ASN A 112 0.36 2.41 17.44
C ASN A 112 1.58 1.54 17.80
N ILE A 113 2.21 0.90 16.81
CA ILE A 113 3.49 0.16 16.98
C ILE A 113 4.68 0.99 17.52
N TYR A 114 4.50 2.30 17.73
CA TYR A 114 5.53 3.22 18.21
C TYR A 114 5.22 3.83 19.60
N ASN A 115 4.12 3.49 20.26
CA ASN A 115 3.80 4.02 21.59
C ASN A 115 4.07 2.99 22.70
N GLU A 116 4.79 3.44 23.73
CA GLU A 116 5.01 2.81 25.03
C GLU A 116 3.69 2.47 25.77
N PRO A 117 3.70 1.57 26.78
CA PRO A 117 2.52 0.89 27.30
C PRO A 117 1.37 1.83 27.70
N TYR A 118 0.15 1.38 27.37
CA TYR A 118 -1.18 2.00 27.51
C TYR A 118 -1.54 2.62 28.89
N LEU A 119 -0.64 2.62 29.88
CA LEU A 119 -0.89 3.12 31.23
C LEU A 119 -1.14 4.64 31.30
N SER A 120 -0.77 5.41 30.29
CA SER A 120 -0.91 6.88 30.29
C SER A 120 -2.12 7.43 29.52
N TRP A 121 -3.06 6.57 29.12
CA TRP A 121 -4.21 6.94 28.28
C TRP A 121 -5.52 7.12 29.06
N PHE A 122 -5.51 6.91 30.38
CA PHE A 122 -6.64 7.07 31.29
C PHE A 122 -6.30 8.03 32.42
#